data_AF-C7ZIU4-F1
#
_entry.id   AF-C7ZIU4-F1
#
_cell.length_a   1.000
_cell.length_b   1.000
_cell.length_c   1.000
_cell.angle_alpha   90.00
_cell.angle_beta   90.00
_cell.angle_gamma   90.00
#
_symmetry.space_group_name_H-M   'P 1'
#
loop_
_entity.id
_entity.type
_entity.pdbx_description
1 polymer ?
#
loop_
_entity_poly.entity_id
_entity_poly.type
_entity_poly.pdbx_seq_one_letter_code
_entity_poly.pdbx_strand_id
1 'polypeptide(L)'
;MKPYAPFLNGTARLRWQVARVTAFQPRRLTTPSSGKKPDLIVVGSGIAGLSAAITAAEQGASVLVVERFHGGGTSALSGGVVYAGGGTRQQKEAGFEDMPENMLAYLREEVGSAVDGATLKRFCDRSATNLEWLEKHGARFEASMCPYKTSYPTNKHYIYYSGSEKAYPFNEKAKPMPRGHRMVHPGFSGVGLAKALLDSAKRLGIRLQPATKVEEVLLNEKGSVCGIKCRMLADASGLQKHKKLTQRALQYQLTLPPIAAMLHKRANAVFERESQTQSIEAPSVVLAAGGFTFNPKMRQIYLPEFSGVAPLGTPADDGAGIKLGIAAGGTVSHMNRMSAWRFLYPPTALLEGVVVSQEGQRIGAEDVYGALLTEKMILNHESRGFLILDSVQWAKARKQVWEQTASLVRLQRLHWLYWGYKRANSVQDLARKFDISEEGMAKTVEEWFLVSPLVD
;
A
#
# COMPACT_ATOMS: atom_id res chain seq x y z
N MET A 1 25.01 -15.95 -30.38
CA MET A 1 24.57 -17.35 -30.51
C MET A 1 25.65 -18.29 -29.97
N LYS A 2 25.47 -18.79 -28.74
CA LYS A 2 25.73 -20.16 -28.24
C LYS A 2 25.41 -20.16 -26.73
N PRO A 3 24.74 -21.20 -26.19
CA PRO A 3 24.03 -21.12 -24.91
C PRO A 3 24.92 -21.59 -23.75
N TYR A 4 24.83 -20.90 -22.62
CA TYR A 4 25.43 -21.35 -21.35
C TYR A 4 24.44 -22.24 -20.59
N ALA A 5 24.86 -23.48 -20.32
CA ALA A 5 24.16 -24.42 -19.44
C ALA A 5 24.52 -24.15 -17.95
N PRO A 6 23.63 -24.48 -16.99
CA PRO A 6 23.80 -24.10 -15.60
C PRO A 6 24.55 -25.16 -14.78
N PHE A 7 25.49 -24.72 -13.94
CA PHE A 7 26.01 -25.52 -12.84
C PHE A 7 25.10 -25.34 -11.61
N LEU A 8 24.36 -26.39 -11.29
CA LEU A 8 23.83 -26.65 -9.95
C LEU A 8 24.89 -27.42 -9.16
N ASN A 9 25.31 -26.92 -8.01
CA ASN A 9 25.52 -27.71 -6.79
C ASN A 9 25.91 -26.79 -5.63
N GLY A 10 25.10 -26.80 -4.57
CA GLY A 10 25.29 -25.96 -3.39
C GLY A 10 24.04 -25.99 -2.52
N THR A 11 23.82 -27.10 -1.84
CA THR A 11 22.71 -27.34 -0.91
C THR A 11 22.89 -26.54 0.40
N ALA A 12 22.68 -25.23 0.35
CA ALA A 12 22.40 -24.43 1.53
C ALA A 12 20.88 -24.35 1.72
N ARG A 13 20.32 -25.26 2.53
CA ARG A 13 18.91 -25.18 2.96
C ARG A 13 18.73 -23.95 3.85
N LEU A 14 18.41 -22.79 3.27
CA LEU A 14 17.83 -21.67 4.02
C LEU A 14 16.46 -22.11 4.56
N ARG A 15 16.41 -22.47 5.84
CA ARG A 15 15.17 -22.66 6.58
C ARG A 15 14.53 -21.30 6.84
N TRP A 16 13.62 -20.88 5.96
CA TRP A 16 12.69 -19.81 6.24
C TRP A 16 11.68 -20.31 7.27
N GLN A 17 11.72 -19.78 8.49
CA GLN A 17 10.63 -19.94 9.45
C GLN A 17 9.44 -19.13 8.95
N VAL A 18 8.60 -19.76 8.14
CA VAL A 18 7.23 -19.29 7.91
C VAL A 18 6.49 -19.48 9.22
N ALA A 19 6.01 -18.39 9.82
CA ALA A 19 5.11 -18.47 10.96
C ALA A 19 3.95 -19.40 10.59
N ARG A 20 3.81 -20.51 11.34
CA ARG A 20 2.67 -21.41 11.20
C ARG A 20 1.42 -20.62 11.53
N VAL A 21 0.63 -20.28 10.51
CA VAL A 21 -0.77 -19.87 10.69
C VAL A 21 -1.48 -21.10 11.23
N THR A 22 -1.89 -21.04 12.50
CA THR A 22 -2.66 -22.09 13.15
C THR A 22 -3.93 -22.36 12.34
N ALA A 23 -4.10 -23.62 11.93
CA ALA A 23 -5.23 -24.07 11.14
C ALA A 23 -6.53 -23.97 11.97
N PHE A 24 -7.47 -23.15 11.50
CA PHE A 24 -8.82 -23.07 12.04
C PHE A 24 -9.61 -24.32 11.58
N GLN A 25 -10.12 -25.11 12.53
CA GLN A 25 -11.04 -26.21 12.23
C GLN A 25 -12.45 -25.65 11.90
N PRO A 26 -13.09 -26.07 10.80
CA PRO A 26 -14.44 -25.62 10.48
C PRO A 26 -15.49 -26.42 11.28
N ARG A 27 -16.33 -25.71 12.05
CA ARG A 27 -17.68 -26.19 12.35
C ARG A 27 -18.51 -26.15 11.07
N ARG A 28 -19.40 -27.15 10.89
CA ARG A 28 -20.33 -27.27 9.76
C ARG A 28 -21.02 -25.94 9.48
N LEU A 29 -20.88 -25.44 8.24
CA LEU A 29 -21.70 -24.36 7.71
C LEU A 29 -23.02 -24.98 7.23
N THR A 30 -24.09 -24.76 7.98
CA THR A 30 -25.44 -24.92 7.49
C THR A 30 -25.72 -23.81 6.49
N THR A 31 -26.28 -24.16 5.33
CA THR A 31 -26.95 -23.24 4.41
C THR A 31 -27.92 -22.34 5.20
N PRO A 32 -27.95 -21.01 5.00
CA PRO A 32 -28.99 -20.20 5.62
C PRO A 32 -30.28 -20.35 4.82
N SER A 33 -31.10 -21.34 5.16
CA SER A 33 -32.54 -21.10 5.19
C SER A 33 -32.83 -20.37 6.52
N SER A 34 -33.55 -19.24 6.47
CA SER A 34 -34.06 -18.45 7.62
C SER A 34 -33.13 -17.48 8.39
N GLY A 35 -32.15 -16.83 7.76
CA GLY A 35 -31.37 -15.76 8.42
C GLY A 35 -32.07 -14.38 8.36
N LYS A 36 -32.13 -13.65 9.49
CA LYS A 36 -32.58 -12.25 9.53
C LYS A 36 -31.85 -11.41 8.46
N LYS A 37 -32.61 -10.66 7.67
CA LYS A 37 -32.11 -9.69 6.67
C LYS A 37 -31.12 -8.72 7.33
N PRO A 38 -29.90 -8.52 6.78
CA PRO A 38 -28.98 -7.52 7.31
C PRO A 38 -29.50 -6.11 7.07
N ASP A 39 -29.19 -5.21 8.00
CA ASP A 39 -29.43 -3.77 7.85
C ASP A 39 -28.37 -3.14 6.92
N LEU A 40 -27.16 -3.71 6.91
CA LEU A 40 -26.05 -3.25 6.07
C LEU A 40 -25.30 -4.42 5.44
N ILE A 41 -25.06 -4.32 4.13
CA ILE A 41 -24.09 -5.15 3.42
C ILE A 41 -22.81 -4.35 3.16
N VAL A 42 -21.66 -4.91 3.51
CA VAL A 42 -20.35 -4.34 3.18
C VAL A 42 -19.66 -5.22 2.15
N VAL A 43 -19.29 -4.64 1.01
CA VAL A 43 -18.63 -5.33 -0.10
C VAL A 43 -17.12 -5.16 0.01
N GLY A 44 -16.43 -6.20 0.47
CA GLY A 44 -14.99 -6.24 0.68
C GLY A 44 -14.61 -6.20 2.16
N SER A 45 -13.64 -7.03 2.53
CA SER A 45 -13.16 -7.18 3.92
C SER A 45 -11.71 -6.71 4.12
N GLY A 46 -11.31 -5.70 3.35
CA GLY A 46 -10.13 -4.89 3.66
C GLY A 46 -10.36 -3.99 4.88
N ILE A 47 -9.37 -3.19 5.26
CA ILE A 47 -9.48 -2.32 6.45
C ILE A 47 -10.66 -1.35 6.37
N ALA A 48 -10.96 -0.78 5.19
CA ALA A 48 -12.09 0.13 5.02
C ALA A 48 -13.43 -0.56 5.27
N GLY A 49 -13.63 -1.75 4.68
CA GLY A 49 -14.86 -2.52 4.84
C GLY A 49 -15.04 -3.04 6.27
N LEU A 50 -13.99 -3.56 6.89
CA LEU A 50 -14.04 -3.99 8.29
C LEU A 50 -14.29 -2.81 9.23
N SER A 51 -13.69 -1.64 8.99
CA SER A 51 -13.96 -0.44 9.80
C SER A 51 -15.41 0.03 9.69
N ALA A 52 -15.96 0.07 8.46
CA ALA A 52 -17.37 0.40 8.25
C ALA A 52 -18.30 -0.60 8.94
N ALA A 53 -18.01 -1.90 8.81
CA ALA A 53 -18.80 -2.97 9.41
C ALA A 53 -18.81 -2.89 10.94
N ILE A 54 -17.62 -2.71 11.56
CA ILE A 54 -17.48 -2.56 13.00
C ILE A 54 -18.24 -1.32 13.49
N THR A 55 -18.05 -0.18 12.82
CA THR A 55 -18.74 1.08 13.19
C THR A 55 -20.26 0.92 13.17
N ALA A 56 -20.80 0.27 12.13
CA ALA A 56 -22.23 0.02 12.02
C ALA A 56 -22.75 -0.96 13.09
N ALA A 57 -21.99 -2.02 13.39
CA ALA A 57 -22.33 -2.97 14.43
C ALA A 57 -22.29 -2.35 15.85
N GLU A 58 -21.33 -1.44 16.11
CA GLU A 58 -21.29 -0.66 17.36
C GLU A 58 -22.52 0.24 17.53
N GLN A 59 -23.20 0.60 16.43
CA GLN A 59 -24.48 1.32 16.42
C GLN A 59 -25.71 0.40 16.41
N GLY A 60 -25.52 -0.92 16.58
CA GLY A 60 -26.60 -1.90 16.69
C GLY A 60 -27.11 -2.46 15.35
N ALA A 61 -26.50 -2.08 14.21
CA ALA A 61 -26.90 -2.62 12.91
C ALA A 61 -26.48 -4.08 12.75
N SER A 62 -27.35 -4.90 12.13
CA SER A 62 -26.99 -6.25 11.71
C SER A 62 -26.22 -6.20 10.38
N VAL A 63 -24.95 -6.58 10.43
CA VAL A 63 -24.03 -6.41 9.28
C VAL A 63 -23.68 -7.74 8.63
N LEU A 64 -23.68 -7.77 7.30
CA LEU A 64 -23.11 -8.83 6.46
C LEU A 64 -21.95 -8.26 5.64
N VAL A 65 -20.74 -8.78 5.83
CA VAL A 65 -19.61 -8.49 4.96
C VAL A 65 -19.49 -9.61 3.93
N VAL A 66 -19.48 -9.26 2.64
CA VAL A 66 -19.22 -10.18 1.54
C VAL A 66 -17.81 -9.96 0.99
N GLU A 67 -17.05 -11.03 0.81
CA GLU A 67 -15.65 -10.97 0.42
C GLU A 67 -15.38 -11.92 -0.76
N ARG A 68 -14.76 -11.39 -1.83
CA ARG A 68 -14.48 -12.16 -3.05
C ARG A 68 -13.54 -13.33 -2.81
N PHE A 69 -12.58 -13.18 -1.91
CA PHE A 69 -11.66 -14.23 -1.51
C PHE A 69 -11.90 -14.66 -0.06
N HIS A 70 -10.90 -14.59 0.81
CA HIS A 70 -10.97 -15.12 2.18
C HIS A 70 -10.52 -14.13 3.25
N GLY A 71 -10.45 -12.83 2.93
CA GLY A 71 -10.18 -11.78 3.89
C GLY A 71 -8.94 -10.94 3.60
N GLY A 72 -8.92 -9.73 4.16
CA GLY A 72 -7.72 -8.89 4.31
C GLY A 72 -7.33 -8.04 3.09
N GLY A 73 -7.51 -8.57 1.88
CA GLY A 73 -7.19 -7.87 0.62
C GLY A 73 -5.76 -7.33 0.58
N THR A 74 -5.56 -6.23 -0.14
CA THR A 74 -4.26 -5.53 -0.20
C THR A 74 -3.83 -4.97 1.14
N SER A 75 -4.77 -4.66 2.04
CA SER A 75 -4.45 -4.18 3.39
C SER A 75 -3.61 -5.19 4.18
N ALA A 76 -3.90 -6.48 4.07
CA ALA A 76 -3.13 -7.54 4.74
C ALA A 76 -1.71 -7.72 4.17
N LEU A 77 -1.47 -7.32 2.92
CA LEU A 77 -0.16 -7.38 2.27
C LEU A 77 0.69 -6.12 2.51
N SER A 78 0.08 -5.08 3.08
CA SER A 78 0.72 -3.77 3.26
C SER A 78 1.74 -3.75 4.39
N GLY A 79 2.51 -2.66 4.48
CA GLY A 79 3.33 -2.38 5.66
C GLY A 79 2.53 -2.00 6.91
N GLY A 80 1.19 -1.99 6.90
CA GLY A 80 0.37 -1.74 8.08
C GLY A 80 0.62 -0.38 8.73
N VAL A 81 0.96 0.63 7.91
CA VAL A 81 1.18 2.00 8.33
C VAL A 81 -0.16 2.73 8.25
N VAL A 82 -0.59 3.27 9.38
CA VAL A 82 -1.72 4.17 9.51
C VAL A 82 -1.17 5.59 9.57
N TYR A 83 -1.57 6.44 8.63
CA TYR A 83 -1.22 7.86 8.68
C TYR A 83 -2.10 8.54 9.72
N ALA A 84 -1.53 8.82 10.89
CA ALA A 84 -2.23 9.45 12.00
C ALA A 84 -1.36 10.53 12.63
N GLY A 85 -1.99 11.59 13.14
CA GLY A 85 -1.29 12.72 13.74
C GLY A 85 -2.22 13.56 14.58
N GLY A 86 -1.86 14.83 14.76
CA GLY A 86 -2.66 15.76 15.55
C GLY A 86 -2.60 15.51 17.06
N GLY A 87 -1.49 14.92 17.54
CA GLY A 87 -1.23 14.75 18.97
C GLY A 87 -1.63 13.37 19.50
N THR A 88 -1.35 12.32 18.73
CA THR A 88 -1.56 10.93 19.18
C THR A 88 -0.74 10.64 20.45
N ARG A 89 -1.18 9.65 21.24
CA ARG A 89 -0.42 9.20 22.42
C ARG A 89 1.01 8.78 22.05
N GLN A 90 1.16 8.08 20.93
CA GLN A 90 2.46 7.59 20.44
C GLN A 90 3.38 8.73 19.99
N GLN A 91 2.85 9.82 19.41
CA GLN A 91 3.64 11.03 19.13
C GLN A 91 4.17 11.66 20.42
N LYS A 92 3.30 11.83 21.44
CA LYS A 92 3.68 12.41 22.73
C LYS A 92 4.72 11.58 23.47
N GLU A 93 4.53 10.26 23.54
CA GLU A 93 5.49 9.32 24.13
C GLU A 93 6.85 9.32 23.40
N ALA A 94 6.85 9.61 22.09
CA ALA A 94 8.07 9.76 21.28
C ALA A 94 8.70 11.16 21.36
N GLY A 95 8.12 12.09 22.14
CA GLY A 95 8.62 13.46 22.30
C GLY A 95 8.18 14.44 21.21
N PHE A 96 7.09 14.16 20.50
CA PHE A 96 6.53 15.02 19.45
C PHE A 96 5.18 15.60 19.84
N GLU A 97 5.07 16.93 19.80
CA GLU A 97 3.82 17.66 19.98
C GLU A 97 3.29 18.12 18.61
N ASP A 98 2.28 17.41 18.10
CA ASP A 98 1.57 17.72 16.84
C ASP A 98 0.14 18.18 17.16
N MET A 99 -0.46 18.95 16.24
CA MET A 99 -1.82 19.49 16.37
C MET A 99 -2.62 19.23 15.09
N PRO A 100 -3.95 19.03 15.15
CA PRO A 100 -4.77 18.82 13.96
C PRO A 100 -4.59 19.91 12.89
N GLU A 101 -4.41 21.17 13.31
CA GLU A 101 -4.16 22.31 12.42
C GLU A 101 -2.83 22.19 11.68
N ASN A 102 -1.76 21.74 12.35
CA ASN A 102 -0.45 21.51 11.75
C ASN A 102 -0.49 20.32 10.77
N MET A 103 -1.20 19.26 11.14
CA MET A 103 -1.47 18.13 10.25
C MET A 103 -2.26 18.54 9.01
N LEU A 104 -3.28 19.39 9.18
CA LEU A 104 -4.09 19.91 8.09
C LEU A 104 -3.30 20.83 7.17
N ALA A 105 -2.44 21.69 7.70
CA ALA A 105 -1.56 22.55 6.91
C ALA A 105 -0.62 21.74 6.00
N TYR A 106 -0.02 20.67 6.54
CA TYR A 106 0.78 19.74 5.74
C TYR A 106 -0.05 19.02 4.68
N LEU A 107 -1.18 18.40 5.07
CA LEU A 107 -1.94 17.56 4.15
C LEU A 107 -2.64 18.35 3.04
N ARG A 108 -3.00 19.61 3.27
CA ARG A 108 -3.54 20.48 2.20
C ARG A 108 -2.56 20.62 1.04
N GLU A 109 -1.27 20.77 1.34
CA GLU A 109 -0.22 20.83 0.32
C GLU A 109 0.00 19.46 -0.33
N GLU A 110 0.10 18.39 0.47
CA GLU A 110 0.39 17.04 -0.03
C GLU A 110 -0.73 16.45 -0.91
N VAL A 111 -2.01 16.65 -0.56
CA VAL A 111 -3.13 16.01 -1.28
C VAL A 111 -3.72 16.88 -2.39
N GLY A 112 -3.43 18.19 -2.39
CA GLY A 112 -4.00 19.14 -3.33
C GLY A 112 -5.54 19.02 -3.42
N SER A 113 -6.06 18.80 -4.63
CA SER A 113 -7.50 18.68 -4.90
C SER A 113 -8.08 17.26 -4.70
N ALA A 114 -7.28 16.29 -4.27
CA ALA A 114 -7.71 14.89 -4.22
C ALA A 114 -8.80 14.61 -3.18
N VAL A 115 -8.91 15.46 -2.14
CA VAL A 115 -9.91 15.36 -1.06
C VAL A 115 -10.47 16.75 -0.80
N ASP A 116 -11.80 16.87 -0.62
CA ASP A 116 -12.40 18.15 -0.27
C ASP A 116 -11.94 18.65 1.11
N GLY A 117 -11.86 19.97 1.27
CA GLY A 117 -11.30 20.59 2.46
C GLY A 117 -12.05 20.25 3.76
N ALA A 118 -13.37 20.01 3.70
CA ALA A 118 -14.17 19.66 4.86
C ALA A 118 -13.88 18.23 5.31
N THR A 119 -13.79 17.28 4.38
CA THR A 119 -13.41 15.90 4.65
C THR A 119 -11.98 15.82 5.17
N LEU A 120 -11.04 16.57 4.57
CA LEU A 120 -9.67 16.59 5.03
C LEU A 120 -9.55 17.15 6.45
N LYS A 121 -10.27 18.24 6.76
CA LYS A 121 -10.33 18.78 8.13
C LYS A 121 -10.88 17.74 9.11
N ARG A 122 -12.01 17.10 8.79
CA ARG A 122 -12.59 16.04 9.65
C ARG A 122 -11.62 14.87 9.88
N PHE A 123 -10.84 14.50 8.87
CA PHE A 123 -9.80 13.47 9.00
C PHE A 123 -8.71 13.88 9.99
N CYS A 124 -8.22 15.12 9.91
CA CYS A 124 -7.21 15.65 10.83
C CYS A 124 -7.75 15.78 12.26
N ASP A 125 -8.93 16.39 12.42
CA ASP A 125 -9.58 16.60 13.73
C ASP A 125 -9.83 15.28 14.47
N ARG A 126 -10.15 14.20 13.75
CA ARG A 126 -10.44 12.88 14.32
C ARG A 126 -9.25 11.93 14.33
N SER A 127 -8.08 12.37 13.85
CA SER A 127 -6.98 11.45 13.54
C SER A 127 -6.49 10.66 14.77
N ALA A 128 -6.27 11.34 15.89
CA ALA A 128 -5.86 10.71 17.14
C ALA A 128 -6.93 9.72 17.68
N THR A 129 -8.19 10.14 17.73
CA THR A 129 -9.30 9.27 18.19
C THR A 129 -9.52 8.07 17.26
N ASN A 130 -9.29 8.21 15.95
CA ASN A 130 -9.36 7.08 15.02
C ASN A 130 -8.26 6.06 15.29
N LEU A 131 -7.06 6.51 15.66
CA LEU A 131 -5.97 5.59 16.04
C LEU A 131 -6.30 4.86 17.35
N GLU A 132 -6.84 5.56 18.35
CA GLU A 132 -7.33 4.98 19.61
C GLU A 132 -8.46 3.97 19.36
N TRP A 133 -9.37 4.26 18.43
CA TRP A 133 -10.43 3.35 18.02
C TRP A 133 -9.86 2.06 17.42
N LEU A 134 -8.81 2.15 16.60
CA LEU A 134 -8.10 0.94 16.11
C LEU A 134 -7.50 0.14 17.27
N GLU A 135 -6.91 0.80 18.27
CA GLU A 135 -6.37 0.14 19.47
C GLU A 135 -7.47 -0.58 20.28
N LYS A 136 -8.64 0.05 20.46
CA LYS A 136 -9.83 -0.57 21.07
C LYS A 136 -10.23 -1.88 20.38
N HIS A 137 -10.03 -1.98 19.07
CA HIS A 137 -10.34 -3.17 18.29
C HIS A 137 -9.18 -4.17 18.17
N GLY A 138 -8.08 -3.94 18.88
CA GLY A 138 -6.97 -4.88 19.03
C GLY A 138 -5.77 -4.57 18.15
N ALA A 139 -5.75 -3.44 17.43
CA ALA A 139 -4.51 -2.93 16.88
C ALA A 139 -3.57 -2.51 18.01
N ARG A 140 -2.28 -2.45 17.72
CA ARG A 140 -1.25 -2.05 18.68
C ARG A 140 -0.29 -1.10 17.98
N PHE A 141 -0.04 0.06 18.58
CA PHE A 141 0.92 1.03 18.10
C PHE A 141 1.85 1.43 19.25
N GLU A 142 3.13 1.61 18.94
CA GLU A 142 4.19 1.92 19.89
C GLU A 142 4.96 3.16 19.45
N ALA A 143 5.55 3.87 20.42
CA ALA A 143 6.22 5.15 20.22
C ALA A 143 7.72 5.03 19.81
N SER A 144 8.16 3.85 19.37
CA SER A 144 9.57 3.63 18.99
C SER A 144 9.92 4.36 17.69
N MET A 145 10.49 5.56 17.83
CA MET A 145 10.79 6.44 16.71
C MET A 145 11.95 5.93 15.86
N CYS A 146 11.77 5.93 14.53
CA CYS A 146 12.82 5.65 13.58
C CYS A 146 13.73 6.88 13.42
N PRO A 147 15.04 6.79 13.74
CA PRO A 147 15.92 7.96 13.73
C PRO A 147 16.39 8.37 12.33
N TYR A 148 16.05 7.62 11.29
CA TYR A 148 16.46 7.85 9.90
C TYR A 148 15.28 7.76 8.92
N LYS A 149 15.46 8.33 7.72
CA LYS A 149 14.42 8.29 6.67
C LYS A 149 14.33 6.88 6.09
N THR A 150 13.12 6.37 5.98
CA THR A 150 12.86 5.02 5.45
C THR A 150 11.47 4.95 4.82
N SER A 151 11.29 4.05 3.86
CA SER A 151 9.96 3.68 3.35
C SER A 151 9.27 2.67 4.28
N TYR A 152 10.06 1.77 4.88
CA TYR A 152 9.63 0.77 5.83
C TYR A 152 10.66 0.64 6.96
N PRO A 153 10.31 1.01 8.19
CA PRO A 153 11.19 0.81 9.34
C PRO A 153 11.44 -0.68 9.61
N THR A 154 12.56 -0.97 10.27
CA THR A 154 12.81 -2.32 10.81
C THR A 154 11.84 -2.60 11.96
N ASN A 155 11.80 -3.83 12.50
CA ASN A 155 10.95 -4.15 13.67
C ASN A 155 11.37 -3.44 14.97
N LYS A 156 12.41 -2.59 14.93
CA LYS A 156 12.83 -1.77 16.06
C LYS A 156 12.03 -0.48 16.20
N HIS A 157 11.31 -0.07 15.15
CA HIS A 157 10.65 1.22 15.08
C HIS A 157 9.22 1.09 14.54
N TYR A 158 8.28 1.77 15.22
CA TYR A 158 6.85 1.74 14.93
C TYR A 158 6.24 3.13 14.71
N ILE A 159 7.02 4.21 14.87
CA ILE A 159 6.66 5.55 14.40
C ILE A 159 7.79 6.14 13.55
N TYR A 160 7.45 6.81 12.44
CA TYR A 160 8.43 7.39 11.51
C TYR A 160 7.81 8.48 10.61
N TYR A 161 8.68 9.20 9.89
CA TYR A 161 8.29 10.14 8.83
C TYR A 161 7.94 9.40 7.54
N SER A 162 6.65 9.11 7.36
CA SER A 162 6.13 8.29 6.26
C SER A 162 5.81 9.04 4.97
N GLY A 163 5.78 10.38 4.99
CA GLY A 163 5.45 11.21 3.82
C GLY A 163 6.60 12.13 3.43
N SER A 164 6.26 13.34 2.99
CA SER A 164 7.20 14.40 2.62
C SER A 164 7.36 15.44 3.73
N GLU A 165 7.00 15.13 4.99
CA GLU A 165 6.85 16.15 6.05
C GLU A 165 8.12 16.95 6.36
N LYS A 166 9.31 16.35 6.13
CA LYS A 166 10.61 17.03 6.31
C LYS A 166 11.11 17.74 5.06
N ALA A 167 10.57 17.40 3.91
CA ALA A 167 11.07 17.84 2.61
C ALA A 167 10.51 19.21 2.24
N TYR A 168 11.29 19.98 1.49
CA TYR A 168 10.80 21.20 0.85
C TYR A 168 9.79 20.86 -0.27
N PRO A 169 8.69 21.62 -0.44
CA PRO A 169 8.31 22.83 0.31
C PRO A 169 7.44 22.54 1.55
N PHE A 170 7.17 21.29 1.89
CA PHE A 170 6.21 20.91 2.92
C PHE A 170 6.62 21.36 4.32
N ASN A 171 7.91 21.33 4.63
CA ASN A 171 8.48 21.80 5.89
C ASN A 171 8.28 23.31 6.14
N GLU A 172 8.12 24.12 5.08
CA GLU A 172 7.78 25.54 5.16
C GLU A 172 6.29 25.78 5.45
N LYS A 173 5.43 24.80 5.11
CA LYS A 173 3.97 24.91 5.30
C LYS A 173 3.51 24.41 6.67
N ALA A 174 4.25 23.48 7.26
CA ALA A 174 3.91 22.87 8.53
C ALA A 174 5.17 22.39 9.25
N LYS A 175 5.15 22.45 10.58
CA LYS A 175 6.22 21.88 11.41
C LYS A 175 6.31 20.37 11.13
N PRO A 176 7.48 19.83 10.74
CA PRO A 176 7.61 18.41 10.41
C PRO A 176 7.29 17.49 11.58
N MET A 177 6.28 16.63 11.43
CA MET A 177 5.88 15.64 12.46
C MET A 177 5.87 14.22 11.90
N PRO A 178 6.31 13.21 12.68
CA PRO A 178 6.21 11.82 12.26
C PRO A 178 4.76 11.35 12.43
N ARG A 179 4.14 10.90 11.34
CA ARG A 179 2.73 10.49 11.30
C ARG A 179 2.52 9.05 10.83
N GLY A 180 3.60 8.35 10.47
CA GLY A 180 3.55 6.95 10.07
C GLY A 180 3.48 6.02 11.27
N HIS A 181 2.27 5.68 11.73
CA HIS A 181 2.03 4.76 12.83
C HIS A 181 1.94 3.33 12.30
N ARG A 182 2.96 2.53 12.53
CA ARG A 182 3.02 1.15 12.05
C ARG A 182 2.46 0.21 13.10
N MET A 183 1.55 -0.69 12.68
CA MET A 183 1.06 -1.77 13.53
C MET A 183 2.20 -2.62 14.07
N VAL A 184 2.18 -2.92 15.37
CA VAL A 184 3.17 -3.77 16.03
C VAL A 184 3.00 -5.22 15.56
N HIS A 185 3.79 -5.60 14.57
CA HIS A 185 3.83 -6.94 14.02
C HIS A 185 5.17 -7.16 13.29
N PRO A 186 5.76 -8.37 13.34
CA PRO A 186 6.98 -8.66 12.59
C PRO A 186 6.79 -8.53 11.08
N GLY A 187 7.75 -7.91 10.38
CA GLY A 187 7.75 -7.82 8.92
C GLY A 187 6.62 -6.93 8.39
N PHE A 188 5.96 -7.34 7.30
CA PHE A 188 4.81 -6.60 6.78
C PHE A 188 3.65 -6.64 7.77
N SER A 189 3.39 -5.51 8.41
CA SER A 189 2.49 -5.40 9.57
C SER A 189 1.01 -5.24 9.21
N GLY A 190 0.67 -5.09 7.93
CA GLY A 190 -0.70 -5.00 7.46
C GLY A 190 -1.54 -6.22 7.81
N VAL A 191 -0.93 -7.41 7.82
CA VAL A 191 -1.59 -8.65 8.25
C VAL A 191 -2.03 -8.60 9.71
N GLY A 192 -1.24 -7.96 10.57
CA GLY A 192 -1.58 -7.78 11.99
C GLY A 192 -2.79 -6.87 12.16
N LEU A 193 -2.81 -5.75 11.44
CA LEU A 193 -3.93 -4.79 11.49
C LEU A 193 -5.22 -5.40 10.92
N ALA A 194 -5.14 -6.07 9.76
CA ALA A 194 -6.27 -6.75 9.16
C ALA A 194 -6.82 -7.86 10.08
N LYS A 195 -5.93 -8.62 10.75
CA LYS A 195 -6.33 -9.64 11.71
C LYS A 195 -7.04 -9.04 12.93
N ALA A 196 -6.53 -7.95 13.49
CA ALA A 196 -7.14 -7.28 14.65
C ALA A 196 -8.59 -6.87 14.36
N LEU A 197 -8.83 -6.21 13.23
CA LEU A 197 -10.17 -5.79 12.82
C LEU A 197 -11.06 -7.00 12.49
N LEU A 198 -10.52 -8.02 11.82
CA LEU A 198 -11.27 -9.24 11.52
C LEU A 198 -11.73 -9.96 12.79
N ASP A 199 -10.87 -10.06 13.80
CA ASP A 199 -11.21 -10.66 15.08
C ASP A 199 -12.22 -9.81 15.85
N SER A 200 -12.10 -8.48 15.77
CA SER A 200 -13.10 -7.58 16.35
C SER A 200 -14.47 -7.73 15.70
N ALA A 201 -14.53 -7.80 14.37
CA ALA A 201 -15.77 -8.02 13.64
C ALA A 201 -16.46 -9.32 14.09
N LYS A 202 -15.69 -10.40 14.28
CA LYS A 202 -16.21 -11.67 14.82
C LYS A 202 -16.73 -11.54 16.25
N ARG A 203 -16.02 -10.80 17.13
CA ARG A 203 -16.48 -10.56 18.52
C ARG A 203 -17.81 -9.80 18.56
N LEU A 204 -18.02 -8.88 17.62
CA LEU A 204 -19.27 -8.12 17.49
C LEU A 204 -20.39 -8.88 16.76
N GLY A 205 -20.18 -10.16 16.41
CA GLY A 205 -21.20 -10.96 15.74
C GLY A 205 -21.46 -10.60 14.27
N ILE A 206 -20.55 -9.85 13.64
CA ILE A 206 -20.66 -9.49 12.22
C ILE A 206 -20.55 -10.77 11.37
N ARG A 207 -21.52 -10.95 10.46
CA ARG A 207 -21.51 -12.09 9.53
C ARG A 207 -20.49 -11.85 8.42
N LEU A 208 -19.63 -12.83 8.19
CA LEU A 208 -18.63 -12.79 7.13
C LEU A 208 -18.90 -13.90 6.12
N GLN A 209 -19.09 -13.52 4.86
CA GLN A 209 -19.33 -14.45 3.76
C GLN A 209 -18.17 -14.37 2.75
N PRO A 210 -17.15 -15.24 2.85
CA PRO A 210 -16.06 -15.31 1.90
C PRO A 210 -16.51 -15.93 0.56
N ALA A 211 -15.61 -15.96 -0.41
CA ALA A 211 -15.82 -16.48 -1.76
C ALA A 211 -17.15 -16.01 -2.36
N THR A 212 -17.40 -14.70 -2.30
CA THR A 212 -18.62 -14.05 -2.78
C THR A 212 -18.26 -12.83 -3.61
N LYS A 213 -18.61 -12.87 -4.90
CA LYS A 213 -18.38 -11.79 -5.86
C LYS A 213 -19.69 -11.06 -6.12
N VAL A 214 -19.75 -9.78 -5.77
CA VAL A 214 -20.89 -8.91 -6.09
C VAL A 214 -20.83 -8.51 -7.56
N GLU A 215 -21.97 -8.61 -8.24
CA GLU A 215 -22.11 -8.31 -9.67
C GLU A 215 -23.03 -7.12 -9.93
N GLU A 216 -23.95 -6.81 -8.99
CA GLU A 216 -24.91 -5.72 -9.11
C GLU A 216 -25.31 -5.18 -7.74
N VAL A 217 -25.52 -3.87 -7.65
CA VAL A 217 -26.25 -3.22 -6.54
C VAL A 217 -27.69 -3.06 -6.99
N LEU A 218 -28.63 -3.62 -6.22
CA LEU A 218 -30.05 -3.61 -6.58
C LEU A 218 -30.68 -2.31 -6.11
N LEU A 219 -31.48 -1.71 -6.98
CA LEU A 219 -32.26 -0.50 -6.71
C LEU A 219 -33.75 -0.85 -6.77
N ASN A 220 -34.57 -0.21 -5.93
CA ASN A 220 -36.02 -0.29 -6.03
C ASN A 220 -36.57 0.68 -7.10
N GLU A 221 -37.88 0.67 -7.30
CA GLU A 221 -38.56 1.54 -8.28
C GLU A 221 -38.33 3.05 -8.06
N LYS A 222 -37.96 3.46 -6.84
CA LYS A 222 -37.64 4.85 -6.48
C LYS A 222 -36.14 5.17 -6.63
N GLY A 223 -35.35 4.24 -7.18
CA GLY A 223 -33.89 4.38 -7.33
C GLY A 223 -33.10 4.24 -6.03
N SER A 224 -33.72 3.80 -4.94
CA SER A 224 -33.03 3.59 -3.66
C SER A 224 -32.44 2.18 -3.57
N VAL A 225 -31.25 2.05 -2.97
CA VAL A 225 -30.60 0.75 -2.75
C VAL A 225 -31.49 -0.19 -1.94
N CYS A 226 -31.65 -1.43 -2.40
CA CYS A 226 -32.45 -2.47 -1.74
C CYS A 226 -31.74 -3.82 -1.59
N GLY A 227 -30.50 -3.96 -2.09
CA GLY A 227 -29.69 -5.15 -1.89
C GLY A 227 -28.55 -5.28 -2.88
N ILE A 228 -28.06 -6.52 -3.03
CA ILE A 228 -27.04 -6.88 -4.00
C ILE A 228 -27.41 -8.17 -4.73
N LYS A 229 -26.92 -8.32 -5.96
CA LYS A 229 -26.82 -9.61 -6.65
C LYS A 229 -25.37 -10.04 -6.67
N CYS A 230 -25.12 -11.29 -6.31
CA CYS A 230 -23.78 -11.84 -6.18
C CYS A 230 -23.72 -13.29 -6.64
N ARG A 231 -22.50 -13.77 -6.89
CA ARG A 231 -22.19 -15.19 -7.01
C ARG A 231 -21.40 -15.65 -5.80
N MET A 232 -21.72 -16.81 -5.27
CA MET A 232 -21.06 -17.35 -4.08
C MET A 232 -20.78 -18.84 -4.17
N LEU A 233 -19.69 -19.28 -3.55
CA LEU A 233 -19.42 -20.70 -3.32
C LEU A 233 -20.16 -21.16 -2.05
N ALA A 234 -21.28 -21.86 -2.24
CA ALA A 234 -22.06 -22.44 -1.15
C ALA A 234 -21.56 -23.85 -0.73
N ASP A 235 -20.98 -24.62 -1.66
CA ASP A 235 -20.47 -25.95 -1.38
C ASP A 235 -19.16 -25.92 -0.55
N ALA A 236 -19.11 -26.74 0.50
CA ALA A 236 -17.97 -26.81 1.41
C ALA A 236 -16.68 -27.26 0.73
N SER A 237 -16.77 -28.18 -0.25
CA SER A 237 -15.59 -28.70 -0.96
C SER A 237 -15.01 -27.65 -1.90
N GLY A 238 -15.86 -26.95 -2.66
CA GLY A 238 -15.48 -25.84 -3.54
C GLY A 238 -14.84 -24.70 -2.78
N LEU A 239 -15.48 -24.30 -1.67
CA LEU A 239 -14.98 -23.25 -0.78
C LEU A 239 -13.59 -23.58 -0.22
N GLN A 240 -13.36 -24.82 0.23
CA GLN A 240 -12.08 -25.25 0.78
C GLN A 240 -10.98 -25.33 -0.30
N LYS A 241 -11.30 -25.79 -1.52
CA LYS A 241 -10.36 -25.80 -2.65
C LYS A 241 -9.96 -24.37 -3.03
N HIS A 242 -10.95 -23.49 -3.18
CA HIS A 242 -10.74 -22.07 -3.49
C HIS A 242 -9.87 -21.38 -2.42
N LYS A 243 -10.14 -21.64 -1.14
CA LYS A 243 -9.35 -21.15 -0.01
C LYS A 243 -7.89 -21.58 -0.08
N LYS A 244 -7.64 -22.88 -0.30
CA LYS A 244 -6.27 -23.41 -0.35
C LYS A 244 -5.46 -22.78 -1.49
N LEU A 245 -6.08 -22.58 -2.65
CA LEU A 245 -5.43 -21.99 -3.82
C LEU A 245 -5.12 -20.49 -3.60
N THR A 246 -6.09 -19.72 -3.13
CA THR A 246 -5.93 -18.28 -2.87
C THR A 246 -4.92 -18.01 -1.75
N GLN A 247 -4.97 -18.76 -0.64
CA GLN A 247 -3.97 -18.65 0.44
C GLN A 247 -2.56 -18.97 -0.04
N ARG A 248 -2.40 -19.99 -0.88
CA ARG A 248 -1.10 -20.31 -1.48
C ARG A 248 -0.66 -19.23 -2.47
N ALA A 249 -1.57 -18.65 -3.24
CA ALA A 249 -1.26 -17.56 -4.17
C ALA A 249 -0.70 -16.33 -3.44
N LEU A 250 -1.28 -15.96 -2.29
CA LEU A 250 -0.83 -14.83 -1.47
C LEU A 250 0.64 -14.98 -1.01
N GLN A 251 1.12 -16.20 -0.75
CA GLN A 251 2.52 -16.44 -0.37
C GLN A 251 3.52 -16.04 -1.46
N TYR A 252 3.09 -16.05 -2.74
CA TYR A 252 3.91 -15.72 -3.89
C TYR A 252 3.58 -14.35 -4.49
N GLN A 253 2.55 -13.66 -4.00
CA GLN A 253 1.99 -12.45 -4.61
C GLN A 253 3.04 -11.35 -4.80
N LEU A 254 3.93 -11.17 -3.81
CA LEU A 254 4.95 -10.12 -3.84
C LEU A 254 6.30 -10.60 -4.40
N THR A 255 6.57 -11.91 -4.41
CA THR A 255 7.91 -12.47 -4.70
C THR A 255 7.98 -13.18 -6.04
N LEU A 256 6.95 -13.93 -6.42
CA LEU A 256 6.87 -14.69 -7.68
C LEU A 256 5.49 -14.51 -8.33
N PRO A 257 5.20 -13.32 -8.89
CA PRO A 257 3.88 -12.99 -9.44
C PRO A 257 3.34 -13.99 -10.48
N PRO A 258 4.14 -14.58 -11.40
CA PRO A 258 3.64 -15.59 -12.33
C PRO A 258 3.06 -16.83 -11.64
N ILE A 259 3.67 -17.28 -10.54
CA ILE A 259 3.17 -18.42 -9.76
C ILE A 259 1.87 -18.04 -9.06
N ALA A 260 1.81 -16.85 -8.46
CA ALA A 260 0.59 -16.33 -7.85
C ALA A 260 -0.56 -16.24 -8.87
N ALA A 261 -0.29 -15.69 -10.06
CA ALA A 261 -1.27 -15.58 -11.14
C ALA A 261 -1.82 -16.94 -11.59
N MET A 262 -0.96 -17.95 -11.73
CA MET A 262 -1.38 -19.32 -12.04
C MET A 262 -2.30 -19.90 -10.96
N LEU A 263 -1.97 -19.71 -9.68
CA LEU A 263 -2.80 -20.19 -8.57
C LEU A 263 -4.15 -19.47 -8.49
N HIS A 264 -4.17 -18.15 -8.71
CA HIS A 264 -5.39 -17.37 -8.81
C HIS A 264 -6.27 -17.79 -10.00
N LYS A 265 -5.67 -18.08 -11.16
CA LYS A 265 -6.40 -18.62 -12.32
C LYS A 265 -7.10 -19.94 -11.98
N ARG A 266 -6.42 -20.84 -11.26
CA ARG A 266 -7.02 -22.10 -10.79
C ARG A 266 -8.13 -21.88 -9.76
N ALA A 267 -7.95 -20.92 -8.84
CA ALA A 267 -8.98 -20.56 -7.88
C ALA A 267 -10.23 -20.01 -8.58
N ASN A 268 -10.04 -19.07 -9.51
CA ASN A 268 -11.13 -18.51 -10.31
C ASN A 268 -11.85 -19.61 -11.11
N ALA A 269 -11.14 -20.58 -11.69
CA ALA A 269 -11.79 -21.70 -12.39
C ALA A 269 -12.67 -22.58 -11.48
N VAL A 270 -12.31 -22.73 -10.19
CA VAL A 270 -13.19 -23.37 -9.20
C VAL A 270 -14.40 -22.49 -8.92
N PHE A 271 -14.19 -21.19 -8.68
CA PHE A 271 -15.26 -20.24 -8.43
C PHE A 271 -16.28 -20.21 -9.59
N GLU A 272 -15.83 -20.02 -10.83
CA GLU A 272 -16.71 -19.92 -12.00
C GLU A 272 -17.54 -21.20 -12.24
N ARG A 273 -16.97 -22.38 -11.98
CA ARG A 273 -17.69 -23.66 -12.16
C ARG A 273 -18.71 -23.93 -11.07
N GLU A 274 -18.41 -23.57 -9.82
CA GLU A 274 -19.14 -24.05 -8.64
C GLU A 274 -19.94 -22.94 -7.93
N SER A 275 -19.78 -21.67 -8.32
CA SER A 275 -20.53 -20.55 -7.73
C SER A 275 -21.99 -20.54 -8.18
N GLN A 276 -22.87 -20.10 -7.28
CA GLN A 276 -24.29 -19.92 -7.56
C GLN A 276 -24.67 -18.46 -7.39
N THR A 277 -25.55 -17.97 -8.27
CA THR A 277 -26.12 -16.63 -8.19
C THR A 277 -27.13 -16.55 -7.04
N GLN A 278 -27.05 -15.48 -6.26
CA GLN A 278 -27.98 -15.16 -5.19
C GLN A 278 -28.23 -13.65 -5.12
N SER A 279 -29.45 -13.29 -4.71
CA SER A 279 -29.80 -11.92 -4.33
C SER A 279 -29.91 -11.85 -2.82
N ILE A 280 -29.29 -10.83 -2.23
CA ILE A 280 -29.34 -10.59 -0.78
C ILE A 280 -29.89 -9.19 -0.59
N GLU A 281 -31.03 -9.09 0.07
CA GLU A 281 -31.66 -7.81 0.34
C GLU A 281 -31.00 -7.10 1.54
N ALA A 282 -30.86 -5.78 1.44
CA ALA A 282 -30.48 -4.90 2.54
C ALA A 282 -30.86 -3.46 2.20
N PRO A 283 -31.27 -2.64 3.17
CA PRO A 283 -31.59 -1.23 2.92
C PRO A 283 -30.34 -0.38 2.64
N SER A 284 -29.14 -0.89 2.86
CA SER A 284 -27.90 -0.16 2.66
C SER A 284 -26.75 -1.08 2.22
N VAL A 285 -25.88 -0.52 1.37
CA VAL A 285 -24.67 -1.19 0.85
C VAL A 285 -23.48 -0.23 0.95
N VAL A 286 -22.36 -0.70 1.49
CA VAL A 286 -21.07 0.00 1.46
C VAL A 286 -20.13 -0.72 0.50
N LEU A 287 -19.62 0.01 -0.50
CA LEU A 287 -18.62 -0.51 -1.43
C LEU A 287 -17.21 -0.24 -0.90
N ALA A 288 -16.48 -1.29 -0.54
CA ALA A 288 -15.10 -1.26 -0.02
C ALA A 288 -14.21 -2.27 -0.76
N ALA A 289 -14.38 -2.36 -2.08
CA ALA A 289 -13.85 -3.44 -2.93
C ALA A 289 -12.53 -3.10 -3.66
N GLY A 290 -11.68 -2.28 -3.05
CA GLY A 290 -10.34 -2.00 -3.55
C GLY A 290 -10.27 -1.11 -4.80
N GLY A 291 -9.07 -1.02 -5.38
CA GLY A 291 -8.77 -0.16 -6.53
C GLY A 291 -8.89 -0.89 -7.87
N PHE A 292 -8.21 -0.39 -8.90
CA PHE A 292 -8.21 -0.99 -10.26
C PHE A 292 -6.80 -1.29 -10.82
N THR A 293 -5.76 -1.33 -9.99
CA THR A 293 -4.36 -1.51 -10.44
C THR A 293 -4.11 -2.85 -11.15
N PHE A 294 -4.91 -3.89 -10.89
CA PHE A 294 -4.86 -5.17 -11.59
C PHE A 294 -5.80 -5.25 -12.80
N ASN A 295 -6.44 -4.14 -13.20
CA ASN A 295 -7.25 -4.06 -14.40
C ASN A 295 -6.49 -3.37 -15.55
N PRO A 296 -5.93 -4.14 -16.52
CA PRO A 296 -5.13 -3.56 -17.60
C PRO A 296 -5.94 -2.61 -18.49
N LYS A 297 -7.24 -2.88 -18.70
CA LYS A 297 -8.10 -2.03 -19.54
C LYS A 297 -8.36 -0.68 -18.87
N MET A 298 -8.70 -0.67 -17.59
CA MET A 298 -8.90 0.59 -16.86
C MET A 298 -7.59 1.36 -16.73
N ARG A 299 -6.46 0.69 -16.54
CA ARG A 299 -5.14 1.34 -16.53
C ARG A 299 -4.79 1.97 -17.87
N GLN A 300 -5.07 1.29 -18.99
CA GLN A 300 -4.83 1.86 -20.31
C GLN A 300 -5.68 3.11 -20.56
N ILE A 301 -6.93 3.12 -20.09
CA ILE A 301 -7.85 4.25 -20.27
C ILE A 301 -7.49 5.42 -19.35
N TYR A 302 -7.24 5.16 -18.06
CA TYR A 302 -7.12 6.22 -17.05
C TYR A 302 -5.69 6.53 -16.64
N LEU A 303 -4.74 5.61 -16.79
CA LEU A 303 -3.36 5.73 -16.32
C LEU A 303 -2.32 5.39 -17.42
N PRO A 304 -2.46 5.92 -18.66
CA PRO A 304 -1.57 5.55 -19.76
C PRO A 304 -0.08 5.87 -19.47
N GLU A 305 0.20 6.98 -18.78
CA GLU A 305 1.55 7.40 -18.38
C GLU A 305 2.18 6.42 -17.38
N PHE A 306 1.36 5.72 -16.59
CA PHE A 306 1.81 4.74 -15.59
C PHE A 306 1.81 3.31 -16.13
N SER A 307 1.69 3.10 -17.44
CA SER A 307 1.64 1.77 -18.06
C SER A 307 2.86 0.90 -17.74
N GLY A 308 4.05 1.51 -17.59
CA GLY A 308 5.28 0.84 -17.20
C GLY A 308 5.37 0.41 -15.72
N VAL A 309 4.43 0.84 -14.87
CA VAL A 309 4.47 0.55 -13.44
C VAL A 309 3.87 -0.84 -13.16
N ALA A 310 4.64 -1.69 -12.49
CA ALA A 310 4.15 -3.00 -12.07
C ALA A 310 3.05 -2.86 -11.00
N PRO A 311 1.93 -3.61 -11.10
CA PRO A 311 0.85 -3.50 -10.14
C PRO A 311 1.25 -4.10 -8.78
N LEU A 312 0.81 -3.45 -7.70
CA LEU A 312 1.01 -3.89 -6.32
C LEU A 312 -0.34 -4.04 -5.62
N GLY A 313 -0.57 -5.18 -4.97
CA GLY A 313 -1.86 -5.50 -4.34
C GLY A 313 -2.34 -6.91 -4.69
N THR A 314 -3.65 -7.07 -4.90
CA THR A 314 -4.27 -8.36 -5.21
C THR A 314 -5.04 -8.32 -6.52
N PRO A 315 -5.27 -9.47 -7.18
CA PRO A 315 -6.13 -9.52 -8.38
C PRO A 315 -7.59 -9.09 -8.16
N ALA A 316 -8.02 -8.88 -6.90
CA ALA A 316 -9.33 -8.30 -6.61
C ALA A 316 -9.35 -6.77 -6.78
N ASP A 317 -8.20 -6.10 -6.87
CA ASP A 317 -8.10 -4.67 -7.19
C ASP A 317 -8.27 -4.45 -8.70
N ASP A 318 -9.42 -4.90 -9.23
CA ASP A 318 -9.76 -4.89 -10.65
C ASP A 318 -10.82 -3.82 -11.04
N GLY A 319 -11.16 -2.94 -10.10
CA GLY A 319 -12.13 -1.86 -10.31
C GLY A 319 -13.58 -2.31 -10.32
N ALA A 320 -13.90 -3.56 -9.96
CA ALA A 320 -15.28 -4.02 -9.87
C ALA A 320 -16.14 -3.15 -8.93
N GLY A 321 -15.59 -2.76 -7.77
CA GLY A 321 -16.27 -1.84 -6.84
C GLY A 321 -16.63 -0.49 -7.45
N ILE A 322 -15.69 0.10 -8.20
CA ILE A 322 -15.91 1.37 -8.90
C ILE A 322 -17.03 1.23 -9.93
N LYS A 323 -17.02 0.14 -10.71
CA LYS A 323 -18.07 -0.13 -11.70
C LYS A 323 -19.45 -0.34 -11.07
N LEU A 324 -19.51 -1.04 -9.93
CA LEU A 324 -20.75 -1.19 -9.15
C LEU A 324 -21.27 0.18 -8.69
N GLY A 325 -20.39 1.06 -8.22
CA GLY A 325 -20.75 2.42 -7.81
C GLY A 325 -21.30 3.25 -8.96
N ILE A 326 -20.62 3.24 -10.12
CA ILE A 326 -21.08 3.94 -11.33
C ILE A 326 -22.45 3.40 -11.80
N ALA A 327 -22.61 2.07 -11.83
CA ALA A 327 -23.88 1.44 -12.24
C ALA A 327 -25.04 1.79 -11.31
N ALA A 328 -24.76 2.06 -10.03
CA ALA A 328 -25.73 2.53 -9.05
C ALA A 328 -25.97 4.06 -9.08
N GLY A 329 -25.42 4.79 -10.06
CA GLY A 329 -25.58 6.24 -10.22
C GLY A 329 -24.49 7.10 -9.58
N GLY A 330 -23.42 6.49 -9.05
CA GLY A 330 -22.27 7.21 -8.50
C GLY A 330 -21.37 7.83 -9.57
N THR A 331 -20.59 8.84 -9.17
CA THR A 331 -19.57 9.47 -10.01
C THR A 331 -18.16 9.10 -9.55
N VAL A 332 -17.18 9.29 -10.44
CA VAL A 332 -15.76 9.08 -10.15
C VAL A 332 -14.98 10.39 -10.33
N SER A 333 -13.87 10.51 -9.62
CA SER A 333 -12.92 11.61 -9.79
C SER A 333 -11.49 11.08 -9.69
N HIS A 334 -10.52 11.84 -10.21
CA HIS A 334 -9.09 11.55 -10.08
C HIS A 334 -8.68 10.13 -10.50
N MET A 335 -9.39 9.53 -11.46
CA MET A 335 -9.10 8.20 -11.99
C MET A 335 -7.71 8.11 -12.64
N ASN A 336 -7.13 9.27 -13.00
CA ASN A 336 -5.81 9.41 -13.58
C ASN A 336 -4.66 9.55 -12.56
N ARG A 337 -4.89 9.22 -11.29
CA ARG A 337 -3.86 9.25 -10.24
C ARG A 337 -3.43 7.84 -9.83
N MET A 338 -2.12 7.64 -9.70
CA MET A 338 -1.52 6.39 -9.23
C MET A 338 -0.30 6.67 -8.35
N SER A 339 -0.17 5.94 -7.25
CA SER A 339 1.06 5.95 -6.45
C SER A 339 2.07 4.94 -7.03
N ALA A 340 3.15 5.44 -7.63
CA ALA A 340 4.23 4.63 -8.19
C ALA A 340 5.44 4.63 -7.26
N TRP A 341 5.79 3.50 -6.65
CA TRP A 341 6.77 3.48 -5.57
C TRP A 341 8.20 3.24 -6.06
N ARG A 342 9.03 4.28 -6.00
CA ARG A 342 10.49 4.18 -6.01
C ARG A 342 11.07 5.04 -4.88
N PHE A 343 11.81 4.42 -3.97
CA PHE A 343 12.47 5.14 -2.88
C PHE A 343 13.98 5.10 -3.07
N LEU A 344 14.65 6.24 -2.89
CA LEU A 344 16.11 6.32 -2.78
C LEU A 344 16.58 5.69 -1.46
N TYR A 345 15.91 6.05 -0.37
CA TYR A 345 16.17 5.56 0.98
C TYR A 345 15.43 4.27 1.34
N PRO A 346 15.84 3.58 2.42
CA PRO A 346 17.17 3.65 3.04
C PRO A 346 18.25 3.00 2.15
N PRO A 347 19.56 3.29 2.32
CA PRO A 347 20.17 4.15 3.34
C PRO A 347 19.95 5.65 3.11
N THR A 348 19.95 6.42 4.19
CA THR A 348 19.71 7.87 4.18
C THR A 348 20.80 8.63 3.43
N ALA A 349 22.03 8.14 3.40
CA ALA A 349 23.13 8.76 2.64
C ALA A 349 22.87 8.90 1.14
N LEU A 350 21.92 8.13 0.56
CA LEU A 350 21.51 8.30 -0.83
C LEU A 350 20.75 9.62 -1.07
N LEU A 351 20.26 10.27 -0.02
CA LEU A 351 19.60 11.59 -0.07
C LEU A 351 20.58 12.75 -0.16
N GLU A 352 21.87 12.51 0.10
CA GLU A 352 22.92 13.55 0.04
C GLU A 352 23.35 13.83 -1.42
N GLY A 353 23.02 12.91 -2.33
CA GLY A 353 23.20 13.08 -3.76
C GLY A 353 22.08 13.88 -4.42
N VAL A 354 22.21 14.08 -5.73
CA VAL A 354 21.24 14.80 -6.56
C VAL A 354 20.63 13.87 -7.59
N VAL A 355 19.31 13.96 -7.80
CA VAL A 355 18.62 13.20 -8.86
C VAL A 355 18.42 14.07 -10.09
N VAL A 356 19.00 13.63 -11.22
CA VAL A 356 18.95 14.34 -12.50
C VAL A 356 18.16 13.57 -13.57
N SER A 357 17.56 14.30 -14.51
CA SER A 357 16.91 13.77 -15.71
C SER A 357 17.94 13.41 -16.80
N GLN A 358 17.48 12.92 -17.95
CA GLN A 358 18.33 12.66 -19.12
C GLN A 358 18.96 13.96 -19.67
N GLU A 359 18.28 15.09 -19.50
CA GLU A 359 18.74 16.43 -19.86
C GLU A 359 19.69 17.04 -18.80
N GLY A 360 20.00 16.30 -17.73
CA GLY A 360 20.88 16.74 -16.66
C GLY A 360 20.22 17.71 -15.68
N GLN A 361 18.91 17.94 -15.75
CA GLN A 361 18.16 18.84 -14.87
C GLN A 361 17.76 18.12 -13.58
N ARG A 362 17.79 18.82 -12.44
CA ARG A 362 17.31 18.25 -11.17
C ARG A 362 15.80 17.99 -11.21
N ILE A 363 15.38 16.78 -10.83
CA ILE A 363 13.97 16.36 -10.89
C ILE A 363 13.14 16.91 -9.72
N GLY A 364 13.74 17.01 -8.54
CA GLY A 364 13.07 17.52 -7.34
C GLY A 364 13.82 17.18 -6.06
N ALA A 365 13.26 17.58 -4.92
CA ALA A 365 13.83 17.25 -3.61
C ALA A 365 13.91 15.74 -3.40
N GLU A 366 15.10 15.25 -3.09
CA GLU A 366 15.44 13.83 -3.04
C GLU A 366 14.83 13.13 -1.80
N ASP A 367 14.52 13.90 -0.76
CA ASP A 367 13.98 13.45 0.52
C ASP A 367 12.44 13.43 0.60
N VAL A 368 11.76 13.88 -0.47
CA VAL A 368 10.29 13.74 -0.60
C VAL A 368 9.85 12.28 -0.58
N TYR A 369 8.54 12.05 -0.41
CA TYR A 369 8.00 10.70 -0.53
C TYR A 369 8.30 10.12 -1.92
N GLY A 370 8.78 8.87 -1.96
CA GLY A 370 9.28 8.26 -3.20
C GLY A 370 8.26 8.25 -4.34
N ALA A 371 6.96 8.16 -4.02
CA ALA A 371 5.92 8.22 -5.04
C ALA A 371 5.76 9.61 -5.68
N LEU A 372 6.02 10.69 -4.95
CA LEU A 372 5.99 12.05 -5.48
C LEU A 372 7.17 12.29 -6.42
N LEU A 373 8.37 11.84 -6.05
CA LEU A 373 9.53 11.91 -6.94
C LEU A 373 9.29 11.09 -8.21
N THR A 374 8.73 9.89 -8.07
CA THR A 374 8.43 9.02 -9.21
C THR A 374 7.34 9.59 -10.12
N GLU A 375 6.31 10.24 -9.57
CA GLU A 375 5.28 10.93 -10.36
C GLU A 375 5.91 12.00 -11.25
N LYS A 376 6.82 12.83 -10.71
CA LYS A 376 7.57 13.83 -11.51
C LYS A 376 8.39 13.17 -12.62
N MET A 377 9.08 12.07 -12.32
CA MET A 377 9.83 11.32 -13.33
C MET A 377 8.92 10.82 -14.46
N ILE A 378 7.78 10.23 -14.12
CA ILE A 378 6.83 9.67 -15.09
C ILE A 378 6.22 10.76 -15.97
N LEU A 379 5.76 11.85 -15.35
CA LEU A 379 5.00 12.89 -16.05
C LEU A 379 5.90 13.86 -16.84
N ASN A 380 7.13 14.13 -16.36
CA ASN A 380 7.95 15.22 -16.89
C ASN A 380 9.30 14.77 -17.46
N HIS A 381 9.75 13.54 -17.19
CA HIS A 381 11.12 13.10 -17.52
C HIS A 381 11.16 11.67 -18.09
N GLU A 382 10.17 11.30 -18.91
CA GLU A 382 10.12 10.01 -19.63
C GLU A 382 10.33 8.77 -18.72
N SER A 383 9.88 8.86 -17.47
CA SER A 383 10.08 7.81 -16.44
C SER A 383 11.54 7.48 -16.11
N ARG A 384 12.49 8.39 -16.39
CA ARG A 384 13.93 8.22 -16.14
C ARG A 384 14.46 9.22 -15.12
N GLY A 385 15.49 8.79 -14.40
CA GLY A 385 16.17 9.59 -13.40
C GLY A 385 17.41 8.89 -12.87
N PHE A 386 18.46 9.66 -12.62
CA PHE A 386 19.79 9.18 -12.26
C PHE A 386 20.22 9.82 -10.95
N LEU A 387 20.53 9.00 -9.94
CA LEU A 387 21.09 9.48 -8.68
C LEU A 387 22.61 9.63 -8.85
N ILE A 388 23.10 10.86 -8.66
CA ILE A 388 24.51 11.21 -8.71
C ILE A 388 25.03 11.34 -7.28
N LEU A 389 26.15 10.67 -7.00
CA LEU A 389 26.79 10.63 -5.69
C LEU A 389 28.30 10.81 -5.86
N ASP A 390 28.94 11.46 -4.88
CA ASP A 390 30.39 11.44 -4.75
C ASP A 390 30.88 10.17 -4.02
N SER A 391 32.21 10.04 -3.88
CA SER A 391 32.84 8.89 -3.24
C SER A 391 32.60 8.82 -1.72
N VAL A 392 32.42 9.97 -1.05
CA VAL A 392 32.18 10.06 0.40
C VAL A 392 30.77 9.60 0.72
N GLN A 393 29.78 10.12 0.00
CA GLN A 393 28.37 9.74 0.08
C GLN A 393 28.19 8.25 -0.25
N TRP A 394 28.88 7.76 -1.29
CA TRP A 394 28.86 6.35 -1.66
C TRP A 394 29.41 5.44 -0.55
N ALA A 395 30.54 5.80 0.05
CA ALA A 395 31.13 5.06 1.15
C ALA A 395 30.21 5.04 2.38
N LYS A 396 29.56 6.17 2.69
CA LYS A 396 28.56 6.29 3.76
C LYS A 396 27.35 5.39 3.51
N ALA A 397 26.80 5.39 2.29
CA ALA A 397 25.68 4.52 1.91
C ALA A 397 26.00 3.03 2.07
N ARG A 398 27.22 2.60 1.69
CA ARG A 398 27.68 1.21 1.85
C ARG A 398 27.80 0.75 3.30
N LYS A 399 28.05 1.66 4.25
CA LYS A 399 28.02 1.36 5.69
C LYS A 399 26.58 1.26 6.19
N GLN A 400 25.79 2.30 5.93
CA GLN A 400 24.41 2.43 6.42
C GLN A 400 23.45 1.37 5.89
N VAL A 401 23.73 0.76 4.72
CA VAL A 401 22.87 -0.28 4.14
C VAL A 401 22.63 -1.45 5.10
N TRP A 402 23.59 -1.80 5.96
CA TRP A 402 23.47 -2.92 6.89
C TRP A 402 22.61 -2.58 8.12
N GLU A 403 22.57 -1.32 8.51
CA GLU A 403 21.87 -0.83 9.70
C GLU A 403 20.44 -0.39 9.40
N GLN A 404 20.24 0.31 8.28
CA GLN A 404 18.99 1.02 7.99
C GLN A 404 18.00 0.23 7.13
N THR A 405 18.43 -0.87 6.48
CA THR A 405 17.57 -1.65 5.56
C THR A 405 17.05 -2.95 6.20
N ALA A 406 15.78 -3.28 5.95
CA ALA A 406 15.24 -4.62 6.21
C ALA A 406 15.72 -5.63 5.15
N SER A 407 15.72 -6.93 5.47
CA SER A 407 16.36 -7.98 4.68
C SER A 407 15.97 -8.01 3.20
N LEU A 408 14.68 -7.82 2.87
CA LEU A 408 14.21 -7.83 1.47
C LEU A 408 14.70 -6.61 0.68
N VAL A 409 14.60 -5.42 1.28
CA VAL A 409 15.04 -4.16 0.66
C VAL A 409 16.57 -4.13 0.53
N ARG A 410 17.28 -4.75 1.48
CA ARG A 410 18.75 -4.85 1.48
C ARG A 410 19.30 -5.46 0.20
N LEU A 411 18.71 -6.54 -0.30
CA LEU A 411 19.17 -7.19 -1.54
C LEU A 411 19.09 -6.22 -2.73
N GLN A 412 18.00 -5.48 -2.85
CA GLN A 412 17.85 -4.45 -3.88
C GLN A 412 18.90 -3.33 -3.73
N ARG A 413 19.17 -2.87 -2.50
CA ARG A 413 20.17 -1.82 -2.24
C ARG A 413 21.60 -2.29 -2.49
N LEU A 414 21.92 -3.52 -2.13
CA LEU A 414 23.22 -4.13 -2.45
C LEU A 414 23.40 -4.25 -3.96
N HIS A 415 22.35 -4.62 -4.71
CA HIS A 415 22.40 -4.58 -6.17
C HIS A 415 22.85 -3.20 -6.68
N TRP A 416 22.20 -2.12 -6.22
CA TRP A 416 22.56 -0.74 -6.63
C TRP A 416 24.00 -0.36 -6.25
N LEU A 417 24.39 -0.61 -5.00
CA LEU A 417 25.67 -0.15 -4.43
C LEU A 417 26.91 -0.96 -4.85
N TYR A 418 26.73 -2.13 -5.47
CA TYR A 418 27.85 -3.01 -5.82
C TYR A 418 27.87 -3.43 -7.29
N TRP A 419 26.73 -3.42 -7.98
CA TRP A 419 26.65 -3.90 -9.37
C TRP A 419 25.91 -2.93 -10.31
N GLY A 420 24.92 -2.18 -9.83
CA GLY A 420 24.01 -1.36 -10.63
C GLY A 420 24.45 0.09 -10.82
N TYR A 421 25.74 0.37 -10.95
CA TYR A 421 26.26 1.74 -11.06
C TYR A 421 27.38 1.86 -12.09
N LYS A 422 27.69 3.10 -12.49
CA LYS A 422 28.91 3.45 -13.22
C LYS A 422 29.67 4.51 -12.43
N ARG A 423 30.99 4.56 -12.62
CA ARG A 423 31.89 5.54 -11.99
C ARG A 423 32.73 6.24 -13.04
N ALA A 424 33.11 7.48 -12.79
CA ALA A 424 34.08 8.22 -13.60
C ALA A 424 34.85 9.20 -12.72
N ASN A 425 35.92 9.79 -13.26
CA ASN A 425 36.75 10.76 -12.54
C ASN A 425 36.29 12.21 -12.73
N SER A 426 35.32 12.45 -13.61
CA SER A 426 34.66 13.75 -13.83
C SER A 426 33.16 13.57 -14.02
N VAL A 427 32.40 14.65 -13.81
CA VAL A 427 30.94 14.68 -13.99
C VAL A 427 30.58 14.45 -15.46
N GLN A 428 31.34 15.04 -16.37
CA GLN A 428 31.17 14.93 -17.82
C GLN A 428 31.38 13.48 -18.32
N ASP A 429 32.44 12.82 -17.84
CA ASP A 429 32.70 11.41 -18.16
C ASP A 429 31.60 10.49 -17.63
N LEU A 430 31.02 10.83 -16.46
CA LEU A 430 29.91 10.09 -15.90
C LEU A 430 28.63 10.30 -16.72
N ALA A 431 28.35 11.55 -17.12
CA ALA A 431 27.21 11.91 -17.95
C ALA A 431 27.22 11.15 -19.29
N ARG A 432 28.36 11.14 -19.99
CA ARG A 432 28.57 10.38 -21.23
C ARG A 432 28.27 8.89 -21.09
N LYS A 433 28.54 8.30 -19.93
CA LYS A 433 28.27 6.87 -19.69
C LYS A 433 26.78 6.54 -19.58
N PHE A 434 25.93 7.52 -19.32
CA PHE A 434 24.48 7.34 -19.19
C PHE A 434 23.68 8.11 -20.25
N ASP A 435 24.38 8.65 -21.26
CA ASP A 435 23.82 9.51 -22.31
C ASP A 435 23.11 10.75 -21.74
N ILE A 436 23.57 11.25 -20.59
CA ILE A 436 23.03 12.46 -19.94
C ILE A 436 23.73 13.69 -20.54
N SER A 437 23.01 14.81 -20.65
CA SER A 437 23.61 16.11 -20.99
C SER A 437 24.80 16.45 -20.09
N GLU A 438 26.01 16.54 -20.66
CA GLU A 438 27.24 16.85 -19.93
C GLU A 438 27.16 18.23 -19.26
N GLU A 439 26.72 19.25 -20.01
CA GLU A 439 26.57 20.62 -19.52
C GLU A 439 25.46 20.71 -18.45
N GLY A 440 24.30 20.11 -18.72
CA GLY A 440 23.17 20.15 -17.80
C GLY A 440 23.51 19.47 -16.47
N MET A 441 24.15 18.30 -16.53
CA MET A 441 24.57 17.57 -15.33
C MET A 441 25.68 18.30 -14.57
N ALA A 442 26.68 18.85 -15.26
CA ALA A 442 27.74 19.63 -14.63
C ALA A 442 27.18 20.84 -13.86
N LYS A 443 26.29 21.61 -14.51
CA LYS A 443 25.63 22.77 -13.88
C LYS A 443 24.83 22.35 -12.65
N THR A 444 23.99 21.31 -12.75
CA THR A 444 23.17 20.85 -11.63
C THR A 444 24.03 20.37 -10.45
N VAL A 445 25.13 19.66 -10.73
CA VAL A 445 26.04 19.17 -9.69
C VAL A 445 26.78 20.33 -9.02
N GLU A 446 27.26 21.31 -9.79
CA GLU A 446 27.90 22.51 -9.25
C GLU A 446 26.95 23.30 -8.34
N GLU A 447 25.72 23.56 -8.79
CA GLU A 447 24.68 24.24 -8.00
C GLU A 447 24.34 23.45 -6.72
N TRP A 448 24.27 22.12 -6.79
CA TRP A 448 24.00 21.27 -5.63
C TRP A 448 25.07 21.41 -4.54
N PHE A 449 26.34 21.38 -4.92
CA PHE A 449 27.45 21.48 -3.96
C PHE A 449 27.69 22.91 -3.46
N LEU A 450 27.25 23.94 -4.19
CA LEU A 450 27.26 25.33 -3.71
C LEU A 450 26.19 25.60 -2.64
N VAL A 451 25.06 24.91 -2.69
CA VAL A 451 23.88 25.20 -1.85
C VAL A 451 23.72 24.18 -0.71
N SER A 452 24.32 23.00 -0.79
CA SER A 452 24.22 21.96 0.24
C SER A 452 25.19 22.24 1.42
N PRO A 453 24.73 22.71 2.59
CA PRO A 453 25.60 22.99 3.75
C PRO A 453 25.93 21.70 4.52
N LEU A 454 25.78 20.52 3.90
CA LEU A 454 25.91 19.22 4.54
C LEU A 454 27.31 18.59 4.41
N VAL A 455 28.31 19.40 4.06
CA VAL A 455 29.72 19.01 4.01
C VAL A 455 30.53 19.97 4.88
N ASP A 456 30.55 19.67 6.18
CA ASP A 456 31.72 19.87 7.06
C ASP A 456 31.96 18.56 7.83
#